data_AF-A0A948N233-F1
#
_entry.id   AF-A0A948N233-F1
#
_cell.length_a   1.000
_cell.length_b   1.000
_cell.length_c   1.000
_cell.angle_alpha   90.00
_cell.angle_beta   90.00
_cell.angle_gamma   90.00
#
_symmetry.space_group_name_H-M   'P 1'
#
loop_
_entity.id
_entity.type
_entity.pdbx_description
1 polymer ?
#
loop_
_entity_poly.entity_id
_entity_poly.type
_entity_poly.pdbx_seq_one_letter_code
_entity_poly.pdbx_strand_id
1 'polypeptide(L)'
;MTTIGPTSLPATGQPVTGAATTAAGDAKTKRAEEKLREAQRAIETLKQTADSARAERKATAKKKVEDLKARLRQLQMFGASPRQIAQLAKELAQAVKAYGAGGGAEAPSPTPASPAATATPAAGAGESPDTAADAPEAGAEDGKAEDASKPADAEEPKTPYETALRAQQEDADRQARRAAASEEDRQFLAEARKLAKELKAAARDAARKAQREDAPDAKDANKAADEAETAVAEAERAVGASDGAAGAMSPGLSLTV
;
A
#
# COMPACT_ATOMS: atom_id res chain seq x y z
N MET A 1 -85.14 15.98 -54.89
CA MET A 1 -85.97 16.07 -53.66
C MET A 1 -85.18 15.50 -52.49
N THR A 2 -85.57 15.88 -51.28
CA THR A 2 -85.02 15.46 -49.97
C THR A 2 -83.71 16.13 -49.55
N THR A 3 -83.84 16.94 -48.49
CA THR A 3 -82.83 17.82 -47.90
C THR A 3 -82.61 17.39 -46.45
N ILE A 4 -81.41 16.91 -46.11
CA ILE A 4 -80.87 16.69 -44.75
C ILE A 4 -79.33 16.72 -44.90
N GLY A 5 -78.50 17.28 -44.02
CA GLY A 5 -78.72 18.11 -42.82
C GLY A 5 -77.40 18.15 -42.00
N PRO A 6 -76.91 19.31 -41.52
CA PRO A 6 -75.57 19.38 -40.94
C PRO A 6 -75.54 18.97 -39.45
N THR A 7 -74.94 17.82 -39.14
CA THR A 7 -74.72 17.36 -37.76
C THR A 7 -73.47 18.01 -37.16
N SER A 8 -73.58 18.46 -35.91
CA SER A 8 -72.62 19.34 -35.24
C SER A 8 -72.07 18.71 -33.95
N LEU A 9 -70.76 18.90 -33.71
CA LEU A 9 -70.05 18.78 -32.42
C LEU A 9 -69.95 17.36 -31.79
N PRO A 10 -69.05 17.12 -30.80
CA PRO A 10 -68.16 18.07 -30.12
C PRO A 10 -66.65 17.85 -30.35
N ALA A 11 -65.88 18.92 -30.14
CA ALA A 11 -64.43 18.85 -30.02
C ALA A 11 -64.02 18.29 -28.64
N THR A 12 -63.57 17.04 -28.60
CA THR A 12 -62.97 16.45 -27.39
C THR A 12 -61.55 16.97 -27.20
N GLY A 13 -61.42 18.09 -26.49
CA GLY A 13 -60.11 18.57 -26.03
C GLY A 13 -59.51 17.60 -25.03
N GLN A 14 -58.48 16.84 -25.43
CA GLN A 14 -57.66 16.10 -24.47
C GLN A 14 -56.80 17.10 -23.67
N PRO A 15 -56.86 17.09 -22.33
CA PRO A 15 -55.91 17.84 -21.52
C PRO A 15 -54.51 17.23 -21.68
N VAL A 16 -53.53 18.12 -21.86
CA VAL A 16 -52.13 17.77 -22.10
C VAL A 16 -51.54 16.83 -21.04
N THR A 17 -51.07 15.66 -21.47
CA THR A 17 -50.32 14.69 -20.64
C THR A 17 -48.87 15.14 -20.39
N GLY A 18 -48.67 16.42 -20.06
CA GLY A 18 -47.34 17.02 -19.87
C GLY A 18 -46.69 16.77 -18.50
N ALA A 19 -47.47 16.41 -17.48
CA ALA A 19 -46.98 16.30 -16.10
C ALA A 19 -46.43 14.91 -15.71
N ALA A 20 -46.79 13.85 -16.45
CA ALA A 20 -46.34 12.48 -16.14
C ALA A 20 -44.92 12.20 -16.67
N THR A 21 -44.49 12.90 -17.72
CA THR A 21 -43.18 12.74 -18.37
C THR A 21 -42.04 13.40 -17.61
N THR A 22 -42.28 14.52 -16.92
CA THR A 22 -41.27 15.18 -16.07
C THR A 22 -40.94 14.34 -14.84
N ALA A 23 -41.94 13.91 -14.07
CA ALA A 23 -41.73 13.07 -12.87
C ALA A 23 -41.00 11.74 -13.18
N ALA A 24 -41.24 11.16 -14.36
CA ALA A 24 -40.53 9.97 -14.83
C ALA A 24 -39.08 10.23 -15.27
N GLY A 25 -38.74 11.48 -15.62
CA GLY A 25 -37.38 11.97 -15.84
C GLY A 25 -36.64 12.15 -14.52
N ASP A 26 -37.23 12.87 -13.57
CA ASP A 26 -36.66 13.12 -12.23
C ASP A 26 -36.36 11.84 -11.44
N ALA A 27 -37.19 10.81 -11.60
CA ALA A 27 -36.95 9.50 -10.98
C ALA A 27 -35.80 8.71 -11.64
N LYS A 28 -35.38 9.06 -12.86
CA LYS A 28 -34.24 8.44 -13.55
C LYS A 28 -32.94 9.17 -13.24
N THR A 29 -32.96 10.52 -13.19
CA THR A 29 -31.78 11.32 -12.80
C THR A 29 -31.36 11.04 -11.37
N LYS A 30 -32.28 11.05 -10.40
CA LYS A 30 -31.98 10.71 -9.00
C LYS A 30 -31.32 9.34 -8.84
N ARG A 31 -31.81 8.31 -9.53
CA ARG A 31 -31.20 6.97 -9.53
C ARG A 31 -29.83 6.92 -10.20
N ALA A 32 -29.56 7.78 -11.18
CA ALA A 32 -28.25 7.89 -11.80
C ALA A 32 -27.25 8.59 -10.87
N GLU A 33 -27.68 9.65 -10.17
CA GLU A 33 -26.90 10.35 -9.15
C GLU A 33 -26.57 9.46 -7.94
N GLU A 34 -27.55 8.69 -7.45
CA GLU A 34 -27.37 7.69 -6.40
C GLU A 34 -26.29 6.65 -6.77
N LYS A 35 -26.40 6.05 -7.97
CA LYS A 35 -25.41 5.11 -8.49
C LYS A 35 -24.03 5.73 -8.68
N LEU A 36 -23.96 6.98 -9.11
CA LEU A 36 -22.69 7.70 -9.28
C LEU A 36 -22.02 7.96 -7.93
N ARG A 37 -22.78 8.37 -6.91
CA ARG A 37 -22.29 8.53 -5.54
C ARG A 37 -21.88 7.20 -4.91
N GLU A 38 -22.62 6.12 -5.16
CA GLU A 38 -22.28 4.77 -4.72
C GLU A 38 -20.95 4.29 -5.35
N ALA A 39 -20.80 4.44 -6.67
CA ALA A 39 -19.56 4.12 -7.38
C ALA A 39 -18.36 4.95 -6.89
N GLN A 40 -18.54 6.24 -6.64
CA GLN A 40 -17.50 7.10 -6.05
C GLN A 40 -17.08 6.62 -4.66
N ARG A 41 -18.04 6.26 -3.80
CA ARG A 41 -17.74 5.69 -2.46
C ARG A 41 -17.01 4.35 -2.57
N ALA A 42 -17.41 3.47 -3.47
CA ALA A 42 -16.74 2.19 -3.69
C ALA A 42 -15.29 2.37 -4.16
N ILE A 43 -15.03 3.31 -5.07
CA ILE A 43 -13.67 3.68 -5.52
C ILE A 43 -12.85 4.22 -4.35
N GLU A 44 -13.43 5.05 -3.48
CA GLU A 44 -12.71 5.63 -2.35
C GLU A 44 -12.35 4.57 -1.30
N THR A 45 -13.28 3.67 -0.95
CA THR A 45 -12.99 2.50 -0.10
C THR A 45 -11.91 1.59 -0.71
N LEU A 46 -11.91 1.42 -2.04
CA LEU A 46 -10.90 0.61 -2.73
C LEU A 46 -9.51 1.26 -2.66
N LYS A 47 -9.41 2.60 -2.76
CA LYS A 47 -8.12 3.30 -2.56
C LYS A 47 -7.64 3.15 -1.12
N GLN A 48 -8.49 3.41 -0.14
CA GLN A 48 -8.13 3.34 1.28
C GLN A 48 -7.64 1.94 1.68
N THR A 49 -8.30 0.88 1.18
CA THR A 49 -7.86 -0.50 1.40
C THR A 49 -6.56 -0.83 0.65
N ALA A 50 -6.39 -0.34 -0.58
CA ALA A 50 -5.13 -0.51 -1.32
C ALA A 50 -3.94 0.20 -0.65
N ASP A 51 -4.11 1.41 -0.15
CA ASP A 51 -3.06 2.18 0.51
C ASP A 51 -2.73 1.60 1.90
N SER A 52 -3.72 1.11 2.64
CA SER A 52 -3.50 0.36 3.88
C SER A 52 -2.68 -0.92 3.62
N ALA A 53 -3.06 -1.72 2.63
CA ALA A 53 -2.32 -2.93 2.25
C ALA A 53 -0.91 -2.63 1.73
N ARG A 54 -0.67 -1.46 1.11
CA ARG A 54 0.68 -0.99 0.74
C ARG A 54 1.51 -0.63 1.97
N ALA A 55 0.94 0.09 2.92
CA ALA A 55 1.61 0.46 4.17
C ALA A 55 2.01 -0.78 4.99
N GLU A 56 1.11 -1.76 5.13
CA GLU A 56 1.38 -3.04 5.78
C GLU A 56 2.52 -3.83 5.10
N ARG A 57 2.54 -3.88 3.76
CA ARG A 57 3.64 -4.51 3.00
C ARG A 57 4.97 -3.80 3.22
N LYS A 58 4.99 -2.46 3.21
CA LYS A 58 6.20 -1.67 3.50
C LYS A 58 6.68 -1.92 4.94
N ALA A 59 5.79 -1.87 5.93
CA ALA A 59 6.12 -2.11 7.34
C ALA A 59 6.64 -3.52 7.61
N THR A 60 5.98 -4.56 7.06
CA THR A 60 6.43 -5.95 7.20
C THR A 60 7.75 -6.23 6.48
N ALA A 61 8.00 -5.59 5.33
CA ALA A 61 9.29 -5.67 4.65
C ALA A 61 10.42 -4.92 5.40
N LYS A 62 10.16 -3.74 5.99
CA LYS A 62 11.11 -3.05 6.90
C LYS A 62 11.52 -3.96 8.05
N LYS A 63 10.54 -4.50 8.79
CA LYS A 63 10.79 -5.44 9.90
C LYS A 63 11.63 -6.66 9.47
N LYS A 64 11.33 -7.26 8.31
CA LYS A 64 12.13 -8.36 7.77
C LYS A 64 13.59 -7.96 7.50
N VAL A 65 13.87 -6.76 7.00
CA VAL A 65 15.26 -6.29 6.80
C VAL A 65 15.99 -6.12 8.13
N GLU A 66 15.32 -5.65 9.18
CA GLU A 66 15.86 -5.58 10.54
C GLU A 66 16.15 -6.97 11.13
N ASP A 67 15.21 -7.91 11.00
CA ASP A 67 15.37 -9.31 11.44
C ASP A 67 16.56 -9.98 10.71
N LEU A 68 16.68 -9.78 9.39
CA LEU A 68 17.79 -10.30 8.57
C LEU A 68 19.15 -9.70 8.98
N LYS A 69 19.19 -8.41 9.32
CA LYS A 69 20.38 -7.69 9.81
C LYS A 69 20.81 -8.21 11.19
N ALA A 70 19.87 -8.50 12.10
CA ALA A 70 20.16 -9.13 13.38
C ALA A 70 20.70 -10.56 13.19
N ARG A 71 20.06 -11.36 12.34
CA ARG A 71 20.48 -12.74 12.00
C ARG A 71 21.85 -12.77 11.33
N LEU A 72 22.17 -11.83 10.44
CA LEU A 72 23.50 -11.72 9.82
C LEU A 72 24.60 -11.43 10.85
N ARG A 73 24.36 -10.53 11.81
CA ARG A 73 25.32 -10.26 12.91
C ARG A 73 25.57 -11.51 13.76
N GLN A 74 24.52 -12.25 14.09
CA GLN A 74 24.65 -13.53 14.79
C GLN A 74 25.52 -14.51 13.99
N LEU A 75 25.27 -14.67 12.69
CA LEU A 75 26.09 -15.49 11.80
C LEU A 75 27.56 -15.02 11.74
N GLN A 76 27.82 -13.72 11.77
CA GLN A 76 29.19 -13.18 11.80
C GLN A 76 29.92 -13.54 13.11
N MET A 77 29.22 -13.58 14.25
CA MET A 77 29.80 -13.96 15.54
C MET A 77 30.05 -15.47 15.68
N PHE A 78 29.12 -16.31 15.22
CA PHE A 78 29.20 -17.78 15.39
C PHE A 78 29.82 -18.52 14.19
N GLY A 79 30.09 -17.83 13.08
CA GLY A 79 30.59 -18.43 11.84
C GLY A 79 29.45 -18.70 10.86
N ALA A 80 29.41 -17.93 9.78
CA ALA A 80 28.36 -18.01 8.77
C ALA A 80 28.61 -19.19 7.80
N SER A 81 27.67 -20.14 7.73
CA SER A 81 27.73 -21.18 6.70
C SER A 81 27.28 -20.66 5.32
N PRO A 82 27.85 -21.14 4.20
CA PRO A 82 27.45 -20.70 2.85
C PRO A 82 25.93 -20.83 2.61
N ARG A 83 25.34 -21.96 3.04
CA ARG A 83 23.92 -22.26 2.88
C ARG A 83 23.00 -21.27 3.62
N GLN A 84 23.35 -20.87 4.84
CA GLN A 84 22.56 -19.88 5.58
C GLN A 84 22.68 -18.47 4.97
N ILE A 85 23.86 -18.10 4.45
CA ILE A 85 24.03 -16.83 3.72
C ILE A 85 23.17 -16.83 2.44
N ALA A 86 23.15 -17.95 1.70
CA ALA A 86 22.32 -18.11 0.52
C ALA A 86 20.82 -17.96 0.84
N GLN A 87 20.37 -18.48 1.99
CA GLN A 87 19.01 -18.33 2.47
C GLN A 87 18.69 -16.86 2.83
N LEU A 88 19.55 -16.19 3.62
CA LEU A 88 19.37 -14.78 3.99
C LEU A 88 19.29 -13.86 2.76
N ALA A 89 20.10 -14.11 1.74
CA ALA A 89 20.09 -13.32 0.51
C ALA A 89 18.78 -13.50 -0.29
N LYS A 90 18.23 -14.71 -0.35
CA LYS A 90 16.90 -14.97 -0.94
C LYS A 90 15.77 -14.33 -0.13
N GLU A 91 15.83 -14.39 1.19
CA GLU A 91 14.88 -13.73 2.09
C GLU A 91 14.92 -12.19 1.91
N LEU A 92 16.12 -11.60 1.76
CA LEU A 92 16.30 -10.18 1.45
C LEU A 92 15.70 -9.80 0.09
N ALA A 93 16.02 -10.56 -0.97
CA ALA A 93 15.47 -10.32 -2.31
C ALA A 93 13.93 -10.35 -2.31
N GLN A 94 13.32 -11.29 -1.58
CA GLN A 94 11.87 -11.37 -1.41
C GLN A 94 11.29 -10.19 -0.62
N ALA A 95 11.92 -9.78 0.48
CA ALA A 95 11.47 -8.63 1.28
C ALA A 95 11.52 -7.33 0.47
N VAL A 96 12.61 -7.10 -0.27
CA VAL A 96 12.79 -5.93 -1.14
C VAL A 96 11.80 -5.93 -2.31
N LYS A 97 11.54 -7.09 -2.93
CA LYS A 97 10.52 -7.21 -3.98
C LYS A 97 9.10 -6.96 -3.45
N ALA A 98 8.80 -7.42 -2.24
CA ALA A 98 7.52 -7.14 -1.57
C ALA A 98 7.35 -5.65 -1.23
N TYR A 99 8.45 -4.96 -0.86
CA TYR A 99 8.47 -3.51 -0.65
C TYR A 99 8.18 -2.75 -1.95
N GLY A 100 8.91 -3.07 -3.03
CA GLY A 100 8.76 -2.43 -4.34
C GLY A 100 7.34 -2.61 -4.93
N ALA A 101 6.74 -3.79 -4.75
CA ALA A 101 5.34 -4.04 -5.13
C ALA A 101 4.30 -3.25 -4.30
N GLY A 102 4.71 -2.67 -3.16
CA GLY A 102 3.92 -1.70 -2.40
C GLY A 102 4.09 -0.24 -2.89
N GLY A 103 5.12 0.05 -3.68
CA GLY A 103 5.52 1.40 -4.10
C GLY A 103 4.78 1.99 -5.31
N GLY A 104 3.83 1.26 -5.90
CA GLY A 104 3.00 1.76 -7.00
C GLY A 104 3.52 1.46 -8.41
N ALA A 105 4.64 0.76 -8.56
CA ALA A 105 4.91 0.04 -9.80
C ALA A 105 3.81 -1.02 -10.01
N GLU A 106 3.12 -1.00 -11.16
CA GLU A 106 2.24 -2.10 -11.55
C GLU A 106 3.08 -3.38 -11.62
N ALA A 107 2.92 -4.23 -10.61
CA ALA A 107 3.46 -5.58 -10.68
C ALA A 107 2.77 -6.29 -11.86
N PRO A 108 3.53 -6.95 -12.77
CA PRO A 108 2.91 -7.84 -13.73
C PRO A 108 2.07 -8.86 -12.96
N SER A 109 0.82 -9.04 -13.41
CA SER A 109 -0.25 -9.75 -12.71
C SER A 109 0.25 -11.00 -11.96
N PRO A 110 -0.13 -11.18 -10.67
CA PRO A 110 0.36 -12.31 -9.90
C PRO A 110 -0.08 -13.62 -10.54
N THR A 111 0.88 -14.33 -11.14
CA THR A 111 0.73 -15.76 -11.36
C THR A 111 0.53 -16.39 -9.97
N PRO A 112 -0.55 -17.15 -9.73
CA PRO A 112 -0.81 -17.73 -8.43
C PRO A 112 0.32 -18.69 -8.08
N ALA A 113 1.17 -18.28 -7.14
CA ALA A 113 2.18 -19.16 -6.58
C ALA A 113 1.46 -20.31 -5.88
N SER A 114 1.61 -21.52 -6.43
CA SER A 114 1.04 -22.74 -5.86
C SER A 114 1.43 -22.86 -4.39
N PRO A 115 0.49 -23.17 -3.47
CA PRO A 115 0.83 -23.31 -2.06
C PRO A 115 1.82 -24.47 -1.89
N ALA A 116 3.07 -24.13 -1.57
CA ALA A 116 4.06 -25.10 -1.16
C ALA A 116 3.54 -25.84 0.08
N ALA A 117 3.47 -27.17 0.00
CA ALA A 117 2.84 -27.99 1.02
C ALA A 117 3.45 -27.73 2.41
N THR A 118 2.62 -27.28 3.35
CA THR A 118 2.93 -27.31 4.78
C THR A 118 3.08 -28.76 5.20
N ALA A 119 4.32 -29.18 5.46
CA ALA A 119 4.62 -30.49 6.03
C ALA A 119 4.04 -30.57 7.45
N THR A 120 3.13 -31.52 7.65
CA THR A 120 2.48 -31.80 8.93
C THR A 120 3.48 -32.38 9.94
N PRO A 121 3.70 -31.77 11.11
CA PRO A 121 4.28 -32.46 12.27
C PRO A 121 3.21 -33.34 12.92
N ALA A 122 3.61 -34.50 13.43
CA ALA A 122 2.70 -35.51 13.96
C ALA A 122 1.96 -35.06 15.23
N ALA A 123 0.77 -35.63 15.44
CA ALA A 123 0.02 -35.49 16.68
C ALA A 123 0.75 -36.18 17.85
N GLY A 124 1.02 -35.43 18.91
CA GLY A 124 1.34 -35.92 20.25
C GLY A 124 0.24 -35.48 21.21
N ALA A 125 -0.27 -36.40 22.03
CA ALA A 125 -1.42 -36.17 22.92
C ALA A 125 -0.98 -35.93 24.37
N GLY A 126 -1.86 -35.27 25.14
CA GLY A 126 -1.70 -35.00 26.58
C GLY A 126 -0.90 -33.73 26.88
N GLU A 127 -1.21 -32.93 27.90
CA GLU A 127 -2.28 -32.99 28.91
C GLU A 127 -2.68 -31.56 29.33
N SER A 128 -3.89 -31.39 29.85
CA SER A 128 -4.24 -30.27 30.76
C SER A 128 -4.41 -30.88 32.15
N PRO A 129 -4.01 -30.20 33.23
CA PRO A 129 -4.97 -29.26 33.85
C PRO A 129 -4.38 -27.99 34.50
N ASP A 130 -5.15 -26.90 34.37
CA ASP A 130 -5.74 -26.05 35.43
C ASP A 130 -4.99 -25.57 36.70
N THR A 131 -5.51 -24.46 37.25
CA THR A 131 -5.20 -23.78 38.54
C THR A 131 -3.86 -23.04 38.67
N ALA A 132 -3.76 -21.91 39.39
CA ALA A 132 -4.75 -20.89 39.81
C ALA A 132 -4.03 -19.60 40.24
N ALA A 133 -4.79 -18.50 40.30
CA ALA A 133 -4.58 -17.23 41.03
C ALA A 133 -3.21 -16.89 41.67
N ASP A 134 -2.72 -15.67 41.39
CA ASP A 134 -2.47 -14.69 42.47
C ASP A 134 -2.61 -13.24 41.96
N ALA A 135 -3.05 -12.34 42.85
CA ALA A 135 -3.07 -10.88 42.66
C ALA A 135 -2.84 -10.23 44.03
N PRO A 136 -1.96 -9.22 44.13
CA PRO A 136 -2.40 -7.83 44.32
C PRO A 136 -1.65 -6.86 43.37
N GLU A 137 -2.24 -5.77 42.86
CA GLU A 137 -2.81 -4.55 43.49
C GLU A 137 -1.78 -3.42 43.78
N ALA A 138 -2.20 -2.20 43.45
CA ALA A 138 -1.67 -0.88 43.85
C ALA A 138 -0.31 -0.40 43.28
N GLY A 139 -0.38 0.70 42.52
CA GLY A 139 0.77 1.43 41.98
C GLY A 139 0.35 2.67 41.20
N ALA A 140 -0.47 3.54 41.81
CA ALA A 140 -0.92 4.78 41.19
C ALA A 140 0.02 5.93 41.57
N GLU A 141 0.71 6.52 40.59
CA GLU A 141 1.25 7.87 40.71
C GLU A 141 0.92 8.73 39.48
N ASP A 142 0.67 9.99 39.80
CA ASP A 142 0.10 11.03 38.96
C ASP A 142 1.00 11.40 37.77
N GLY A 143 0.39 11.54 36.59
CA GLY A 143 1.05 11.86 35.32
C GLY A 143 0.29 12.91 34.52
N LYS A 144 -0.18 13.96 35.21
CA LYS A 144 -1.04 15.01 34.63
C LYS A 144 -0.38 15.74 33.45
N ALA A 145 -0.81 15.44 32.23
CA ALA A 145 -0.54 16.20 31.02
C ALA A 145 -1.85 16.69 30.38
N GLU A 146 -2.34 17.84 30.87
CA GLU A 146 -3.29 18.66 30.11
C GLU A 146 -2.53 19.26 28.90
N ASP A 147 -3.01 19.07 27.67
CA ASP A 147 -3.88 20.05 26.99
C ASP A 147 -4.06 19.74 25.48
N ALA A 148 -5.16 20.27 24.92
CA ALA A 148 -5.35 20.59 23.51
C ALA A 148 -5.16 19.50 22.44
N SER A 149 -6.16 18.62 22.33
CA SER A 149 -6.59 18.09 21.02
C SER A 149 -8.12 18.10 20.91
N LYS A 150 -8.68 19.30 21.06
CA LYS A 150 -10.06 19.60 20.67
C LYS A 150 -10.11 19.54 19.13
N PRO A 151 -10.99 18.75 18.50
CA PRO A 151 -11.16 18.83 17.06
C PRO A 151 -11.62 20.26 16.75
N ALA A 152 -10.83 20.98 15.95
CA ALA A 152 -11.22 22.29 15.50
C ALA A 152 -12.46 22.12 14.61
N ASP A 153 -13.57 22.72 15.06
CA ASP A 153 -14.78 22.84 14.26
C ASP A 153 -14.40 23.44 12.91
N ALA A 154 -14.72 22.72 11.83
CA ALA A 154 -14.32 23.11 10.50
C ALA A 154 -15.20 24.26 10.02
N GLU A 155 -14.92 25.49 10.51
CA GLU A 155 -15.59 26.68 10.02
C GLU A 155 -15.46 26.71 8.48
N GLU A 156 -16.61 26.76 7.82
CA GLU A 156 -16.67 27.02 6.38
C GLU A 156 -15.96 28.36 6.12
N PRO A 157 -15.06 28.44 5.13
CA PRO A 157 -14.30 29.66 4.87
C PRO A 157 -15.27 30.78 4.49
N LYS A 158 -15.33 31.82 5.31
CA LYS A 158 -16.27 32.94 5.17
C LYS A 158 -15.80 33.91 4.10
N THR A 159 -14.54 33.82 3.68
CA THR A 159 -13.95 34.64 2.61
C THR A 159 -13.22 33.79 1.57
N PRO A 160 -13.18 34.21 0.28
CA PRO A 160 -12.43 33.50 -0.76
C PRO A 160 -10.91 33.49 -0.50
N TYR A 161 -10.42 34.41 0.33
CA TYR A 161 -9.02 34.47 0.76
C TYR A 161 -8.66 33.32 1.72
N GLU A 162 -9.54 33.01 2.69
CA GLU A 162 -9.38 31.84 3.57
C GLU A 162 -9.36 30.53 2.77
N THR A 163 -10.21 30.41 1.74
CA THR A 163 -10.22 29.24 0.85
C THR A 163 -8.89 29.07 0.11
N ALA A 164 -8.32 30.16 -0.40
CA ALA A 164 -7.02 30.13 -1.08
C ALA A 164 -5.88 29.75 -0.11
N LEU A 165 -5.89 30.29 1.11
CA LEU A 165 -4.89 29.97 2.13
C LEU A 165 -4.99 28.51 2.59
N ARG A 166 -6.21 27.99 2.80
CA ARG A 166 -6.47 26.57 3.13
C ARG A 166 -6.00 25.65 2.00
N ALA A 167 -6.28 25.98 0.75
CA ALA A 167 -5.81 25.20 -0.41
C ALA A 167 -4.28 25.17 -0.50
N GLN A 168 -3.61 26.31 -0.30
CA GLN A 168 -2.14 26.38 -0.25
C GLN A 168 -1.57 25.52 0.89
N GLN A 169 -2.21 25.52 2.06
CA GLN A 169 -1.79 24.70 3.21
C GLN A 169 -2.00 23.21 2.94
N GLU A 170 -3.14 22.81 2.36
CA GLU A 170 -3.37 21.42 1.94
C GLU A 170 -2.35 20.92 0.91
N ASP A 171 -1.97 21.76 -0.06
CA ASP A 171 -0.96 21.39 -1.05
C ASP A 171 0.44 21.30 -0.43
N ALA A 172 0.78 22.17 0.52
CA ALA A 172 2.02 22.07 1.29
C ALA A 172 2.05 20.76 2.12
N ASP A 173 0.97 20.41 2.81
CA ASP A 173 0.84 19.16 3.58
C ASP A 173 0.94 17.92 2.68
N ARG A 174 0.34 17.96 1.48
CA ARG A 174 0.46 16.88 0.48
C ARG A 174 1.89 16.74 -0.03
N GLN A 175 2.60 17.84 -0.26
CA GLN A 175 4.01 17.83 -0.65
C GLN A 175 4.89 17.27 0.48
N ALA A 176 4.68 17.71 1.71
CA ALA A 176 5.42 17.23 2.89
C ALA A 176 5.24 15.70 3.09
N ARG A 177 3.99 15.20 2.99
CA ARG A 177 3.71 13.75 3.08
C ARG A 177 4.38 12.94 1.97
N ARG A 178 4.44 13.47 0.73
CA ARG A 178 5.15 12.81 -0.39
C ARG A 178 6.66 12.81 -0.17
N ALA A 179 7.22 13.93 0.30
CA ALA A 179 8.65 14.03 0.61
C ALA A 179 9.05 13.00 1.68
N ALA A 180 8.32 12.94 2.80
CA ALA A 180 8.55 11.96 3.87
C ALA A 180 8.48 10.51 3.35
N ALA A 181 7.48 10.17 2.52
CA ALA A 181 7.38 8.84 1.92
C ALA A 181 8.56 8.50 0.99
N SER A 182 9.05 9.46 0.19
CA SER A 182 10.24 9.27 -0.65
C SER A 182 11.52 9.14 0.20
N GLU A 183 11.63 9.88 1.31
CA GLU A 183 12.74 9.73 2.26
C GLU A 183 12.76 8.35 2.93
N GLU A 184 11.61 7.85 3.40
CA GLU A 184 11.49 6.49 3.93
C GLU A 184 11.91 5.41 2.91
N ASP A 185 11.46 5.55 1.66
CA ASP A 185 11.80 4.61 0.59
C ASP A 185 13.31 4.64 0.27
N ARG A 186 13.93 5.82 0.26
CA ARG A 186 15.39 5.98 0.10
C ARG A 186 16.16 5.36 1.27
N GLN A 187 15.71 5.57 2.50
CA GLN A 187 16.34 4.99 3.70
C GLN A 187 16.27 3.45 3.67
N PHE A 188 15.09 2.88 3.39
CA PHE A 188 14.90 1.44 3.26
C PHE A 188 15.82 0.84 2.18
N LEU A 189 15.88 1.45 1.00
CA LEU A 189 16.72 0.95 -0.10
C LEU A 189 18.22 1.09 0.22
N ALA A 190 18.64 2.17 0.88
CA ALA A 190 20.02 2.34 1.34
C ALA A 190 20.43 1.26 2.36
N GLU A 191 19.54 0.91 3.30
CA GLU A 191 19.76 -0.19 4.25
C GLU A 191 19.80 -1.55 3.55
N ALA A 192 18.85 -1.84 2.66
CA ALA A 192 18.80 -3.08 1.90
C ALA A 192 20.04 -3.26 1.01
N ARG A 193 20.51 -2.19 0.36
CA ARG A 193 21.75 -2.16 -0.42
C ARG A 193 22.98 -2.43 0.45
N LYS A 194 23.03 -1.87 1.66
CA LYS A 194 24.11 -2.14 2.62
C LYS A 194 24.11 -3.61 3.04
N LEU A 195 22.95 -4.15 3.40
CA LEU A 195 22.80 -5.54 3.81
C LEU A 195 23.13 -6.52 2.69
N ALA A 196 22.76 -6.24 1.43
CA ALA A 196 23.13 -7.06 0.27
C ALA A 196 24.67 -7.12 0.07
N LYS A 197 25.37 -5.98 0.24
CA LYS A 197 26.84 -5.92 0.19
C LYS A 197 27.49 -6.69 1.35
N GLU A 198 26.94 -6.60 2.56
CA GLU A 198 27.41 -7.36 3.73
C GLU A 198 27.21 -8.88 3.53
N LEU A 199 26.07 -9.30 2.95
CA LEU A 199 25.81 -10.69 2.57
C LEU A 199 26.77 -11.18 1.47
N LYS A 200 27.09 -10.35 0.47
CA LYS A 200 28.05 -10.66 -0.59
C LYS A 200 29.48 -10.78 -0.08
N ALA A 201 29.89 -9.94 0.87
CA ALA A 201 31.16 -10.08 1.56
C ALA A 201 31.21 -11.40 2.35
N ALA A 202 30.18 -11.68 3.17
CA ALA A 202 30.07 -12.93 3.92
C ALA A 202 30.07 -14.17 3.00
N ALA A 203 29.37 -14.14 1.87
CA ALA A 203 29.32 -15.24 0.89
C ALA A 203 30.71 -15.53 0.30
N ARG A 204 31.49 -14.49 -0.01
CA ARG A 204 32.87 -14.62 -0.51
C ARG A 204 33.82 -15.16 0.55
N ASP A 205 33.69 -14.72 1.80
CA ASP A 205 34.53 -15.21 2.90
C ASP A 205 34.19 -16.65 3.28
N ALA A 206 32.89 -17.00 3.30
CA ALA A 206 32.44 -18.38 3.47
C ALA A 206 32.90 -19.28 2.31
N ALA A 207 32.83 -18.80 1.07
CA ALA A 207 33.34 -19.53 -0.09
C ALA A 207 34.86 -19.76 -0.04
N ARG A 208 35.65 -18.77 0.41
CA ARG A 208 37.11 -18.91 0.61
C ARG A 208 37.48 -19.92 1.69
N LYS A 209 36.63 -20.08 2.72
CA LYS A 209 36.78 -21.14 3.75
C LYS A 209 36.39 -22.50 3.17
N ALA A 210 35.20 -22.59 2.57
CA ALA A 210 34.67 -23.79 1.91
C ALA A 210 35.60 -24.36 0.81
N GLN A 211 36.33 -23.52 0.07
CA GLN A 211 37.35 -23.95 -0.90
C GLN A 211 38.55 -24.68 -0.30
N ARG A 212 38.77 -24.59 1.02
CA ARG A 212 39.80 -25.38 1.75
C ARG A 212 39.25 -26.71 2.26
N GLU A 213 37.94 -26.91 2.16
CA GLU A 213 37.15 -28.01 2.73
C GLU A 213 36.32 -28.74 1.65
N ASP A 214 36.57 -28.43 0.36
CA ASP A 214 35.87 -28.93 -0.84
C ASP A 214 34.32 -28.86 -0.78
N ALA A 215 33.75 -27.89 -0.07
CA ALA A 215 32.30 -27.79 0.09
C ALA A 215 31.60 -27.13 -1.13
N PRO A 216 30.59 -27.78 -1.75
CA PRO A 216 29.95 -27.32 -3.00
C PRO A 216 29.08 -26.06 -2.83
N ASP A 217 28.50 -25.86 -1.64
CA ASP A 217 27.54 -24.78 -1.31
C ASP A 217 28.10 -23.36 -1.52
N ALA A 218 29.42 -23.20 -1.68
CA ALA A 218 30.10 -21.94 -1.93
C ALA A 218 29.58 -21.21 -3.18
N LYS A 219 29.19 -21.94 -4.24
CA LYS A 219 28.70 -21.33 -5.49
C LYS A 219 27.30 -20.74 -5.32
N ASP A 220 26.41 -21.47 -4.65
CA ASP A 220 25.03 -21.04 -4.41
C ASP A 220 24.94 -19.83 -3.48
N ALA A 221 25.84 -19.72 -2.49
CA ALA A 221 25.94 -18.56 -1.61
C ALA A 221 26.29 -17.27 -2.38
N ASN A 222 27.27 -17.33 -3.30
CA ASN A 222 27.64 -16.18 -4.11
C ASN A 222 26.51 -15.81 -5.08
N LYS A 223 25.92 -16.79 -5.77
CA LYS A 223 24.80 -16.56 -6.70
C LYS A 223 23.61 -15.89 -6.01
N ALA A 224 23.21 -16.39 -4.84
CA ALA A 224 22.11 -15.82 -4.08
C ALA A 224 22.39 -14.38 -3.60
N ALA A 225 23.64 -14.06 -3.26
CA ALA A 225 24.03 -12.69 -2.91
C ALA A 225 23.99 -11.73 -4.12
N ASP A 226 24.39 -12.20 -5.31
CA ASP A 226 24.26 -11.43 -6.56
C ASP A 226 22.77 -11.23 -6.97
N GLU A 227 21.92 -12.25 -6.76
CA GLU A 227 20.46 -12.14 -6.92
C GLU A 227 19.87 -11.07 -5.97
N ALA A 228 20.35 -10.99 -4.72
CA ALA A 228 19.91 -9.97 -3.75
C ALA A 228 20.33 -8.54 -4.12
N GLU A 229 21.58 -8.34 -4.57
CA GLU A 229 22.01 -7.03 -5.09
C GLU A 229 21.18 -6.60 -6.33
N THR A 230 20.86 -7.56 -7.21
CA THR A 230 20.01 -7.31 -8.39
C THR A 230 18.61 -6.88 -7.99
N ALA A 231 17.97 -7.59 -7.04
CA ALA A 231 16.63 -7.25 -6.55
C ALA A 231 16.58 -5.85 -5.89
N VAL A 232 17.64 -5.43 -5.19
CA VAL A 232 17.76 -4.06 -4.66
C VAL A 232 17.87 -3.03 -5.78
N ALA A 233 18.73 -3.27 -6.78
CA ALA A 233 18.87 -2.36 -7.93
C ALA A 233 17.57 -2.25 -8.76
N GLU A 234 16.78 -3.31 -8.86
CA GLU A 234 15.45 -3.28 -9.49
C GLU A 234 14.44 -2.46 -8.67
N ALA A 235 14.40 -2.65 -7.35
CA ALA A 235 13.52 -1.87 -6.48
C ALA A 235 13.88 -0.37 -6.45
N GLU A 236 15.17 -0.03 -6.50
CA GLU A 236 15.64 1.35 -6.64
C GLU A 236 15.18 2.00 -7.94
N ARG A 237 15.19 1.28 -9.07
CA ARG A 237 14.65 1.77 -10.34
C ARG A 237 13.14 1.96 -10.28
N ALA A 238 12.42 1.02 -9.65
CA ALA A 238 10.97 1.09 -9.51
C ALA A 238 10.52 2.31 -8.69
N VAL A 239 11.18 2.56 -7.54
CA VAL A 239 10.92 3.74 -6.69
C VAL A 239 11.37 5.05 -7.36
N GLY A 240 12.52 5.05 -8.04
CA GLY A 240 12.98 6.23 -8.78
C GLY A 240 12.07 6.62 -9.95
N ALA A 241 11.44 5.63 -10.60
CA ALA A 241 10.51 5.87 -11.70
C ALA A 241 9.16 6.48 -11.25
N SER A 242 8.65 6.10 -10.08
CA SER A 242 7.39 6.64 -9.54
C SER A 242 7.51 8.10 -9.08
N ASP A 243 8.66 8.51 -8.53
CA ASP A 243 8.94 9.91 -8.17
C ASP A 243 9.05 10.81 -9.44
N GLY A 244 9.72 10.33 -10.49
CA GLY A 244 9.98 11.12 -11.71
C GLY A 244 8.74 11.37 -12.59
N ALA A 245 7.78 10.44 -12.63
CA ALA A 245 6.62 10.53 -13.51
C ALA A 245 5.64 11.66 -13.12
N ALA A 246 5.55 12.01 -11.84
CA ALA A 246 4.61 13.01 -11.34
C ALA A 246 5.03 14.47 -11.64
N GLY A 247 6.32 14.74 -11.90
CA GLY A 247 6.84 16.10 -12.14
C GLY A 247 6.70 16.59 -13.59
N ALA A 248 6.56 15.68 -14.56
CA ALA A 248 6.60 16.02 -15.99
C ALA A 248 5.25 16.51 -16.56
N MET A 249 4.13 16.27 -15.86
CA MET A 249 2.81 16.76 -16.25
C MET A 249 2.49 18.10 -15.58
N SER A 250 3.26 19.13 -15.89
CA SER A 250 2.77 20.52 -15.72
C SER A 250 1.78 20.81 -16.86
N PRO A 251 0.49 21.04 -16.59
CA PRO A 251 -0.47 21.40 -17.64
C PRO A 251 -0.17 22.83 -18.10
N GLY A 252 0.68 22.95 -19.12
CA GLY A 252 0.87 24.18 -19.89
C GLY A 252 -0.38 24.51 -20.68
N LEU A 253 -1.43 24.95 -19.99
CA LEU A 253 -2.72 25.32 -20.55
C LEU A 253 -2.61 26.74 -21.13
N SER A 254 -1.80 26.87 -22.19
CA SER A 254 -1.71 28.08 -23.00
C SER A 254 -3.00 28.26 -23.79
N LEU A 255 -3.97 28.90 -23.17
CA LEU A 255 -5.20 29.37 -23.80
C LEU A 255 -4.86 30.55 -24.72
N THR A 256 -4.60 30.27 -26.00
CA THR A 256 -4.51 31.31 -27.02
C THR A 256 -5.93 31.79 -27.35
N VAL A 257 -6.15 33.10 -27.20
CA VAL A 257 -7.37 33.82 -27.60
C VAL A 257 -7.18 34.39 -29.01
#